data_AF-A0A2D4JWB4-F1
#
_entry.id   AF-A0A2D4JWB4-F1
#
_cell.length_a   1.000
_cell.length_b   1.000
_cell.length_c   1.000
_cell.angle_alpha   90.00
_cell.angle_beta   90.00
_cell.angle_gamma   90.00
#
_symmetry.space_group_name_H-M   'P 1'
#
loop_
_entity.id
_entity.type
_entity.pdbx_description
1 polymer ?
#
loop_
_entity_poly.entity_id
_entity_poly.type
_entity_poly.pdbx_seq_one_letter_code
_entity_poly.pdbx_strand_id
1 'polypeptide(L)'
;KEYLDEQIKKINNKQEKTDDDIEREARLVEQWVGLTEERNAVLVPAPNSGIPGAPANWVPPPEMETHVPVLFLDLNADDLSANEQLIGPHASGVNSILPKEHGSQFFYLPIIKHSKDE
;
A
#
# COMPACT_ATOMS: atom_id res chain seq x y z
N LYS A 1 -2.95 -13.07 -15.98
CA LYS A 1 -2.29 -12.31 -17.06
C LYS A 1 -2.45 -13.01 -18.40
N GLU A 2 -2.03 -14.27 -18.52
CA GLU A 2 -2.11 -15.07 -19.77
C GLU A 2 -3.49 -15.04 -20.45
N TYR A 3 -4.59 -15.27 -19.70
CA TYR A 3 -5.94 -15.17 -20.25
C TYR A 3 -6.25 -13.80 -20.85
N LEU A 4 -5.86 -12.71 -20.18
CA LEU A 4 -6.11 -11.35 -20.65
C LEU A 4 -5.32 -11.06 -21.93
N ASP A 5 -4.05 -11.47 -21.96
CA ASP A 5 -3.17 -11.35 -23.13
C ASP A 5 -3.75 -12.12 -24.33
N GLU A 6 -4.30 -13.32 -24.12
CA GLU A 6 -4.99 -14.09 -25.16
C GLU A 6 -6.24 -13.38 -25.69
N GLN A 7 -7.06 -12.79 -24.81
CA GLN A 7 -8.28 -12.09 -25.22
C GLN A 7 -7.96 -10.80 -26.00
N ILE A 8 -6.97 -10.03 -25.56
CA ILE A 8 -6.50 -8.83 -26.27
C ILE A 8 -5.96 -9.22 -27.66
N LYS A 9 -5.12 -10.25 -27.75
CA LYS A 9 -4.61 -10.76 -29.03
C LYS A 9 -5.74 -11.20 -29.96
N LYS A 10 -6.77 -11.88 -29.45
CA LYS A 10 -7.94 -12.31 -30.24
C LYS A 10 -8.70 -11.13 -30.84
N ILE A 11 -8.90 -10.05 -30.09
CA ILE A 11 -9.56 -8.84 -30.60
C ILE A 11 -8.67 -8.08 -31.58
N ASN A 12 -7.37 -7.94 -31.30
CA ASN A 12 -6.45 -7.23 -32.18
C ASN A 12 -6.26 -7.88 -33.55
N ASN A 13 -6.44 -9.20 -33.63
CA ASN A 13 -6.31 -9.95 -34.88
C ASN A 13 -7.58 -9.91 -35.76
N LYS A 14 -8.67 -9.26 -35.33
CA LYS A 14 -9.86 -9.08 -36.17
C LYS A 14 -9.60 -8.03 -37.26
N GLN A 15 -9.91 -8.36 -38.52
CA GLN A 15 -9.78 -7.43 -39.66
C GLN A 15 -10.80 -6.30 -39.60
N GLU A 16 -12.05 -6.62 -39.24
CA GLU A 16 -13.12 -5.64 -39.05
C GLU A 16 -13.58 -5.73 -37.59
N LYS A 17 -13.56 -4.59 -36.88
CA LYS A 17 -13.99 -4.47 -35.50
C LYS A 17 -15.39 -3.85 -35.47
N THR A 18 -16.30 -4.47 -34.72
CA THR A 18 -17.61 -3.86 -34.41
C THR A 18 -17.47 -2.86 -33.26
N ASP A 19 -18.50 -2.03 -33.02
CA ASP A 19 -18.53 -1.15 -31.86
C ASP A 19 -18.42 -1.94 -30.53
N ASP A 20 -19.05 -3.12 -30.46
CA ASP A 20 -18.91 -4.04 -29.32
C ASP A 20 -17.46 -4.52 -29.13
N ASP A 21 -16.73 -4.77 -30.22
CA ASP A 21 -15.32 -5.16 -30.16
C ASP A 21 -14.45 -4.02 -29.64
N ILE A 22 -14.75 -2.78 -30.04
CA ILE A 22 -14.06 -1.57 -29.55
C ILE A 22 -14.32 -1.38 -28.06
N GLU A 23 -15.58 -1.50 -27.61
CA GLU A 23 -15.92 -1.39 -26.19
C GLU A 23 -15.24 -2.51 -25.38
N ARG A 24 -15.27 -3.73 -25.90
CA ARG A 24 -14.61 -4.88 -25.25
C ARG A 24 -13.09 -4.69 -25.18
N GLU A 25 -12.47 -4.16 -26.22
CA GLU A 25 -11.04 -3.82 -26.22
C GLU A 25 -10.70 -2.82 -25.12
N ALA A 26 -11.49 -1.74 -25.00
CA ALA A 26 -11.30 -0.74 -23.95
C ALA A 26 -11.37 -1.37 -22.54
N ARG A 27 -12.38 -2.21 -22.28
CA ARG A 27 -12.52 -2.91 -20.99
C ARG A 27 -11.37 -3.86 -20.69
N LEU A 28 -10.87 -4.59 -21.69
CA LEU A 28 -9.72 -5.48 -21.51
C LEU A 28 -8.43 -4.71 -21.21
N VAL A 29 -8.22 -3.57 -21.88
CA VAL A 29 -7.09 -2.67 -21.62
C VAL A 29 -7.19 -2.07 -20.22
N GLU A 30 -8.36 -1.59 -19.80
CA GLU A 30 -8.59 -1.07 -18.46
C GLU A 30 -8.28 -2.14 -17.38
N GLN A 31 -8.77 -3.36 -17.57
CA GLN A 31 -8.46 -4.47 -16.68
C GLN A 31 -6.95 -4.78 -16.63
N TRP A 32 -6.24 -4.66 -17.76
CA TRP A 32 -4.80 -4.89 -17.80
C TRP A 32 -4.04 -3.81 -17.03
N VAL A 33 -4.44 -2.54 -17.20
CA VAL A 33 -3.89 -1.41 -16.45
C VAL A 33 -4.08 -1.65 -14.96
N GLY A 34 -5.31 -1.94 -14.52
CA GLY A 34 -5.61 -2.21 -13.10
C GLY A 34 -4.76 -3.33 -12.51
N LEU A 35 -4.67 -4.50 -13.17
CA LEU A 35 -3.82 -5.60 -12.71
C LEU A 35 -2.32 -5.26 -12.68
N THR A 36 -1.89 -4.31 -13.52
CA THR A 36 -0.52 -3.84 -13.53
C THR A 36 -0.28 -2.86 -12.40
N GLU A 37 -1.23 -1.96 -12.13
CA GLU A 37 -1.21 -1.04 -11.00
C GLU A 37 -1.25 -1.79 -9.66
N GLU A 38 -2.11 -2.81 -9.50
CA GLU A 38 -2.14 -3.67 -8.30
C GLU A 38 -0.80 -4.38 -8.06
N ARG A 39 -0.18 -4.90 -9.12
CA ARG A 39 1.14 -5.53 -9.00
C ARG A 39 2.22 -4.50 -8.65
N ASN A 40 2.17 -3.34 -9.29
CA ASN A 40 3.14 -2.27 -9.06
C ASN A 40 3.01 -1.69 -7.65
N ALA A 41 1.79 -1.59 -7.12
CA ALA A 41 1.51 -1.19 -5.75
C ALA A 41 2.27 -2.04 -4.72
N VAL A 42 2.46 -3.34 -4.99
CA VAL A 42 3.24 -4.23 -4.11
C VAL A 42 4.75 -4.11 -4.32
N LEU A 43 5.19 -3.97 -5.56
CA LEU A 43 6.63 -3.98 -5.90
C LEU A 43 7.31 -2.62 -5.74
N VAL A 44 6.59 -1.55 -6.06
CA VAL A 44 7.02 -0.15 -6.04
C VAL A 44 5.82 0.71 -5.63
N PRO A 45 5.43 0.68 -4.34
CA PRO A 45 4.32 1.48 -3.85
C PRO A 45 4.55 2.97 -4.16
N ALA A 46 3.54 3.63 -4.72
CA ALA A 46 3.65 5.03 -5.07
C ALA A 46 3.77 5.90 -3.79
N PRO A 47 4.50 7.03 -3.83
CA PRO A 47 4.48 8.00 -2.74
C PRO A 47 3.03 8.40 -2.39
N ASN A 48 2.72 8.55 -1.11
CA ASN A 48 1.36 8.85 -0.61
C ASN A 48 0.27 7.80 -0.93
N SER A 49 0.60 6.60 -1.40
CA SER A 49 -0.40 5.57 -1.69
C SER A 49 -1.05 4.97 -0.44
N GLY A 50 -0.45 5.16 0.74
CA GLY A 50 -0.88 4.49 1.98
C GLY A 50 -0.51 3.00 2.02
N ILE A 51 0.25 2.52 1.04
CA ILE A 51 0.68 1.13 0.96
C ILE A 51 1.99 0.96 1.74
N PRO A 52 2.12 -0.13 2.53
CA PRO A 52 3.37 -0.54 3.14
C PRO A 52 4.60 -0.41 2.22
N GLY A 53 5.63 0.30 2.67
CA GLY A 53 6.88 0.49 1.91
C GLY A 53 6.83 1.61 0.88
N ALA A 54 5.77 2.42 0.80
CA ALA A 54 5.73 3.63 -0.03
C ALA A 54 6.87 4.60 0.33
N PRO A 55 7.47 5.31 -0.64
CA PRO A 55 8.40 6.39 -0.35
C PRO A 55 7.80 7.40 0.60
N ALA A 56 8.62 7.92 1.51
CA ALA A 56 8.22 9.01 2.39
C ALA A 56 7.71 10.20 1.56
N ASN A 57 6.62 10.82 2.01
CA ASN A 57 6.11 12.04 1.36
C ASN A 57 6.82 13.31 1.86
N TRP A 58 7.80 13.14 2.75
CA TRP A 58 8.74 14.15 3.22
C TRP A 58 10.16 13.77 2.77
N VAL A 59 11.11 14.70 2.90
CA VAL A 59 12.54 14.40 2.70
C VAL A 59 13.10 13.88 4.03
N PRO A 60 13.43 12.58 4.15
CA PRO A 60 13.95 12.05 5.40
C PRO A 60 15.35 12.61 5.69
N PRO A 61 15.71 12.85 6.96
CA PRO A 61 17.07 13.25 7.33
C PRO A 61 18.12 12.25 6.83
N PRO A 62 19.40 12.66 6.69
CA PRO A 62 20.48 11.72 6.45
C PRO A 62 20.46 10.57 7.46
N GLU A 63 20.82 9.36 7.01
CA GLU A 63 20.84 8.12 7.81
C GLU A 63 19.46 7.55 8.21
N MET A 64 18.37 8.17 7.76
CA MET A 64 17.02 7.64 7.96
C MET A 64 16.52 6.84 6.75
N GLU A 65 15.54 5.97 6.98
CA GLU A 65 14.88 5.21 5.92
C GLU A 65 14.13 6.13 4.95
N THR A 66 14.23 5.84 3.65
CA THR A 66 13.60 6.64 2.59
C THR A 66 12.13 6.29 2.33
N HIS A 67 11.68 5.17 2.89
CA HIS A 67 10.32 4.65 2.78
C HIS A 67 9.62 4.71 4.13
N VAL A 68 8.29 4.74 4.12
CA VAL A 68 7.48 4.69 5.34
C VAL A 68 7.62 3.28 5.95
N PRO A 69 8.15 3.17 7.18
CA PRO A 69 8.39 1.86 7.81
C PRO A 69 7.06 1.19 8.14
N VAL A 70 7.06 -0.14 8.08
CA VAL A 70 5.87 -0.96 8.33
C VAL A 70 6.19 -1.97 9.41
N LEU A 71 5.37 -2.00 10.45
CA LEU A 71 5.48 -2.95 11.55
C LEU A 71 4.33 -3.94 11.47
N PHE A 72 4.68 -5.23 11.37
CA PHE A 72 3.72 -6.32 11.48
C PHE A 72 3.70 -6.79 12.93
N LEU A 73 2.61 -6.51 13.62
CA LEU A 73 2.38 -7.01 14.97
C LEU A 73 1.66 -8.35 14.87
N ASP A 74 2.22 -9.37 15.52
CA ASP A 74 1.59 -10.69 15.64
C ASP A 74 0.51 -10.63 16.73
N LEU A 75 -0.64 -10.05 16.38
CA LEU A 75 -1.78 -9.86 17.28
C LEU A 75 -2.74 -11.05 17.18
N ASN A 76 -3.26 -11.49 18.32
CA ASN A 76 -4.32 -12.48 18.39
C ASN A 76 -5.71 -11.82 18.30
N ALA A 77 -6.75 -12.63 18.12
CA ALA A 77 -8.13 -12.13 18.05
C ALA A 77 -8.56 -11.34 19.31
N ASP A 78 -8.05 -11.73 20.47
CA ASP A 78 -8.32 -11.03 21.73
C ASP A 78 -7.71 -9.62 21.75
N ASP A 79 -6.54 -9.42 21.13
CA ASP A 79 -5.86 -8.12 21.02
C ASP A 79 -6.61 -7.13 20.08
N LEU A 80 -7.43 -7.65 19.16
CA LEU A 80 -8.22 -6.85 18.21
C LEU A 80 -9.59 -6.43 18.75
N SER A 81 -10.08 -7.11 19.80
CA SER A 81 -11.36 -6.81 20.44
C SER A 81 -11.36 -5.46 21.19
N ALA A 82 -10.17 -4.91 21.43
CA ALA A 82 -9.96 -3.67 22.14
C ALA A 82 -10.08 -2.44 21.21
N ASN A 83 -11.19 -2.31 20.49
CA ASN A 83 -11.47 -1.15 19.64
C ASN A 83 -11.49 0.18 20.43
N GLU A 84 -11.63 0.11 21.76
CA GLU A 84 -11.58 1.26 22.68
C GLU A 84 -10.17 1.60 23.19
N GLN A 85 -9.15 0.77 22.92
CA GLN A 85 -7.78 0.92 23.47
C GLN A 85 -6.76 1.37 22.43
N LEU A 86 -7.19 1.98 21.31
CA LEU A 86 -6.30 2.47 20.24
C LEU A 86 -5.34 3.59 20.68
N ILE A 87 -5.48 4.10 21.91
CA ILE A 87 -4.72 5.23 22.46
C ILE A 87 -4.26 4.89 23.88
N GLY A 88 -3.03 5.26 24.22
CA GLY A 88 -2.48 5.10 25.57
C GLY A 88 -1.76 3.76 25.80
N PRO A 89 -1.48 3.38 27.05
CA PRO A 89 -0.59 2.26 27.41
C PRO A 89 -1.10 0.87 26.99
N HIS A 90 -2.35 0.77 26.55
CA HIS A 90 -2.98 -0.45 26.08
C HIS A 90 -3.07 -0.54 24.55
N ALA A 91 -2.57 0.47 23.83
CA ALA A 91 -2.55 0.41 22.37
C ALA A 91 -1.65 -0.73 21.88
N SER A 92 -2.12 -1.46 20.88
CA SER A 92 -1.41 -2.60 20.30
C SER A 92 -0.03 -2.16 19.81
N GLY A 93 1.01 -2.86 20.25
CA GLY A 93 2.40 -2.55 19.89
C GLY A 93 3.15 -1.64 20.86
N VAL A 94 2.48 -1.03 21.87
CA VAL A 94 3.15 -0.10 22.82
C VAL A 94 4.28 -0.77 23.61
N ASN A 95 4.13 -2.06 23.92
CA ASN A 95 5.12 -2.84 24.66
C ASN A 95 5.93 -3.78 23.75
N SER A 96 5.82 -3.63 22.42
CA SER A 96 6.60 -4.44 21.48
C SER A 96 8.06 -4.00 21.50
N ILE A 97 8.97 -4.98 21.56
CA ILE A 97 10.42 -4.74 21.49
C ILE A 97 10.87 -5.10 20.08
N LEU A 98 11.42 -4.13 19.33
CA LEU A 98 11.95 -4.38 18.00
C LEU A 98 13.38 -4.93 18.09
N PRO A 99 13.66 -6.14 17.58
CA PRO A 99 15.02 -6.66 17.58
C PRO A 99 15.95 -5.72 16.81
N LYS A 100 17.12 -5.41 17.37
CA LYS A 100 18.11 -4.49 16.81
C LYS A 100 17.70 -3.00 16.82
N GLU A 101 16.61 -2.65 17.50
CA GLU A 101 16.43 -1.29 17.97
C GLU A 101 17.54 -1.01 18.99
N HIS A 102 18.63 -0.41 18.53
CA HIS A 102 19.66 0.10 19.41
C HIS A 102 19.06 1.37 20.05
N GLY A 103 19.23 1.56 21.35
CA GLY A 103 18.75 2.75 22.08
C GLY A 103 19.50 4.03 21.71
N SER A 104 19.59 4.33 20.41
CA SER A 104 20.11 5.56 19.85
C SER A 104 19.16 6.72 20.15
N GLN A 105 19.62 7.94 19.83
CA GLN A 105 18.81 9.13 19.98
C GLN A 105 17.47 8.99 19.23
N PHE A 106 16.37 9.20 19.95
CA PHE A 106 15.04 9.29 19.36
C PHE A 106 14.89 10.64 18.64
N PHE A 107 14.30 10.60 17.44
CA PHE A 107 13.95 11.79 16.69
C PHE A 107 12.44 12.01 16.73
N TYR A 108 12.02 13.21 17.10
CA TYR A 108 10.61 13.58 17.08
C TYR A 108 10.16 13.75 15.63
N LEU A 109 9.16 12.96 15.22
CA LEU A 109 8.52 13.13 13.92
C LEU A 109 7.53 14.31 13.99
N PRO A 110 7.46 15.16 12.94
CA PRO A 110 6.49 16.23 12.88
C PRO A 110 5.06 15.67 12.82
N ILE A 111 4.16 16.21 13.64
CA ILE A 111 2.75 15.83 13.61
C ILE A 111 2.11 16.41 12.34
N ILE A 112 1.77 15.55 11.39
CA ILE A 112 1.18 15.96 10.11
C ILE A 112 -0.34 16.18 10.18
N LYS A 113 -1.01 15.59 11.18
CA LYS A 113 -2.45 15.70 11.38
C LYS A 113 -2.84 15.32 12.80
N HIS A 114 -3.64 16.17 13.43
CA HIS A 114 -4.35 15.83 14.66
C HIS A 114 -5.74 15.28 14.30
N SER A 115 -6.22 14.28 15.04
CA SER A 115 -7.65 13.91 15.00
C SER A 115 -8.47 15.11 15.44
N LYS A 116 -9.63 15.33 14.82
CA LYS A 116 -10.52 16.45 15.17
C LYS A 116 -11.31 16.23 16.46
N ASP A 117 -11.23 15.04 17.02
CA ASP A 117 -11.93 14.68 18.25
C ASP A 117 -10.93 14.79 19.42
N GLU A 118 -10.95 15.97 20.04
CA GLU A 118 -10.65 16.20 21.46
C GLU A 118 -11.95 16.60 22.17
#